data_AF-A0A931ALB8-F1
#
_entry.id   AF-A0A931ALB8-F1
#
_cell.length_a   1.000
_cell.length_b   1.000
_cell.length_c   1.000
_cell.angle_alpha   90.00
_cell.angle_beta   90.00
_cell.angle_gamma   90.00
#
_symmetry.space_group_name_H-M   'P 1'
#
loop_
_entity.id
_entity.type
_entity.pdbx_description
1 polymer ?
#
loop_
_entity_poly.entity_id
_entity_poly.type
_entity_poly.pdbx_seq_one_letter_code
_entity_poly.pdbx_strand_id
1 'polypeptide(L)'
;MWQATPFEQQLAAAHAQGDLAFALSLLREADFALPISESAAAGRDPVAWPTWAADGRTWLVAYTSEAALLAAGAGAVRHYRVVSLTELAAGWPDPRWGLAVNAGLEPAFFLEPGTVARLAVPTLQQDHAVAPGVPIVQKLLRPADIQALLDDGEPRVSGYCHHALDVAHIATPAVLADALGQDDVLTDRGSVNILRWPAIGFDLYPTPYGGTDEEGMRAVAGWVIEEPPFIGMGLVPNVDQTIREYKVAGVVLPYGAEIVELGVDGVTRRRAVYDGDLSRWLLLEAAR
;
A
#
# COMPACT_ATOMS: atom_id res chain seq x y z
N MET A 1 -32.04 -19.74 -2.61
CA MET A 1 -31.03 -20.78 -2.36
C MET A 1 -29.72 -20.21 -2.87
N TRP A 2 -28.82 -19.81 -1.97
CA TRP A 2 -27.51 -19.27 -2.31
C TRP A 2 -26.74 -20.30 -3.15
N GLN A 3 -26.23 -19.89 -4.31
CA GLN A 3 -25.29 -20.71 -5.10
C GLN A 3 -23.90 -20.13 -4.91
N ALA A 4 -23.01 -20.92 -4.31
CA ALA A 4 -21.64 -20.51 -4.06
C ALA A 4 -20.90 -20.31 -5.39
N THR A 5 -20.22 -19.17 -5.55
CA THR A 5 -19.34 -18.92 -6.71
C THR A 5 -18.16 -19.90 -6.72
N PRO A 6 -17.43 -20.09 -7.85
CA PRO A 6 -16.22 -20.91 -7.85
C PRO A 6 -15.19 -20.47 -6.81
N PHE A 7 -15.06 -19.16 -6.58
CA PHE A 7 -14.22 -18.61 -5.51
C PHE A 7 -14.71 -19.05 -4.11
N GLU A 8 -16.01 -18.91 -3.82
CA GLU A 8 -16.60 -19.32 -2.54
C GLU A 8 -16.48 -20.83 -2.30
N GLN A 9 -16.59 -21.64 -3.36
CA GLN A 9 -16.37 -23.09 -3.29
C GLN A 9 -14.92 -23.42 -2.93
N GLN A 10 -13.94 -22.72 -3.53
CA GLN A 10 -12.53 -22.89 -3.19
C GLN A 10 -12.24 -22.45 -1.75
N LEU A 11 -12.77 -21.30 -1.34
CA LEU A 11 -12.62 -20.78 0.02
C LEU A 11 -13.24 -21.72 1.06
N ALA A 12 -14.44 -22.25 0.80
CA ALA A 12 -15.09 -23.24 1.66
C ALA A 12 -14.32 -24.57 1.71
N ALA A 13 -13.77 -25.03 0.59
CA ALA A 13 -12.93 -26.22 0.55
C ALA A 13 -11.64 -26.05 1.35
N ALA A 14 -10.98 -24.90 1.23
CA ALA A 14 -9.78 -24.56 2.01
C ALA A 14 -10.08 -24.55 3.51
N HIS A 15 -11.18 -23.91 3.91
CA HIS A 15 -11.63 -23.88 5.30
C HIS A 15 -11.94 -25.28 5.84
N ALA A 16 -12.70 -26.09 5.10
CA ALA A 16 -13.05 -27.45 5.51
C ALA A 16 -11.83 -28.38 5.66
N GLN A 17 -10.75 -28.11 4.93
CA GLN A 17 -9.49 -28.85 5.02
C GLN A 17 -8.56 -28.31 6.12
N GLY A 18 -8.91 -27.20 6.77
CA GLY A 18 -8.05 -26.51 7.74
C GLY A 18 -6.85 -25.80 7.10
N ASP A 19 -6.86 -25.57 5.78
CA ASP A 19 -5.79 -24.88 5.05
C ASP A 19 -5.99 -23.37 5.12
N LEU A 20 -5.66 -22.80 6.29
CA LEU A 20 -5.75 -21.37 6.52
C LEU A 20 -4.84 -20.57 5.58
N ALA A 21 -3.65 -21.09 5.25
CA ALA A 21 -2.70 -20.39 4.38
C ALA A 21 -3.29 -20.19 2.98
N PHE A 22 -3.88 -21.24 2.41
CA PHE A 22 -4.56 -21.13 1.12
C PHE A 22 -5.79 -20.24 1.20
N ALA A 23 -6.62 -20.36 2.25
CA ALA A 23 -7.78 -19.48 2.43
C ALA A 23 -7.39 -17.98 2.49
N LEU A 24 -6.33 -17.63 3.23
CA LEU A 24 -5.83 -16.26 3.31
C LEU A 24 -5.25 -15.77 1.97
N SER A 25 -4.61 -16.67 1.20
CA SER A 25 -4.15 -16.33 -0.15
C SER A 25 -5.29 -16.03 -1.11
N LEU A 26 -6.43 -16.74 -1.00
CA LEU A 26 -7.64 -16.44 -1.76
C LEU A 26 -8.23 -15.08 -1.35
N LEU A 27 -8.33 -14.80 -0.04
CA LEU A 27 -8.86 -13.54 0.47
C LEU A 27 -7.99 -12.32 0.10
N ARG A 28 -6.68 -12.50 0.00
CA ARG A 28 -5.75 -11.44 -0.42
C ARG A 28 -6.04 -10.93 -1.83
N GLU A 29 -6.41 -11.82 -2.75
CA GLU A 29 -6.67 -11.49 -4.15
C GLU A 29 -8.17 -11.21 -4.43
N ALA A 30 -8.99 -11.14 -3.38
CA ALA A 30 -10.43 -11.00 -3.50
C ALA A 30 -10.87 -9.53 -3.48
N ASP A 31 -11.95 -9.28 -4.23
CA ASP A 31 -12.77 -8.08 -4.06
C ASP A 31 -13.88 -8.34 -3.04
N PHE A 32 -14.15 -7.35 -2.20
CA PHE A 32 -15.13 -7.44 -1.14
C PHE A 32 -16.31 -6.50 -1.37
N ALA A 33 -17.52 -7.04 -1.17
CA ALA A 33 -18.74 -6.25 -1.07
C ALA A 33 -18.91 -5.71 0.36
N LEU A 34 -18.94 -4.39 0.49
CA LEU A 34 -19.18 -3.67 1.74
C LEU A 34 -20.57 -3.03 1.70
N PRO A 35 -21.45 -3.28 2.68
CA PRO A 35 -22.77 -2.67 2.70
C PRO A 35 -22.67 -1.15 2.88
N ILE A 36 -23.52 -0.41 2.16
CA ILE A 36 -23.66 1.05 2.29
C ILE A 36 -25.13 1.43 2.50
N SER A 37 -25.38 2.60 3.09
CA SER A 37 -26.75 3.08 3.27
C SER A 37 -27.37 3.51 1.93
N GLU A 38 -28.70 3.46 1.83
CA GLU A 38 -29.43 3.98 0.67
C GLU A 38 -29.15 5.47 0.42
N SER A 39 -29.00 6.24 1.50
CA SER A 39 -28.68 7.67 1.41
C SER A 39 -27.28 7.91 0.83
N ALA A 40 -26.29 7.10 1.23
CA ALA A 40 -24.96 7.13 0.65
C ALA A 40 -24.95 6.67 -0.81
N ALA A 41 -25.70 5.62 -1.15
CA ALA A 41 -25.86 5.17 -2.53
C ALA A 41 -26.52 6.22 -3.44
N ALA A 42 -27.40 7.05 -2.88
CA ALA A 42 -28.02 8.18 -3.58
C ALA A 42 -27.18 9.47 -3.57
N GLY A 43 -25.95 9.43 -3.04
CA GLY A 43 -25.03 10.57 -2.97
C GLY A 43 -25.46 11.67 -2.00
N ARG A 44 -26.38 11.39 -1.06
CA ARG A 44 -26.88 12.36 -0.07
C ARG A 44 -26.03 12.41 1.20
N ASP A 45 -25.41 11.28 1.55
CA ASP A 45 -24.53 11.16 2.72
C ASP A 45 -23.17 10.57 2.32
N PRO A 46 -22.09 10.82 3.10
CA PRO A 46 -20.83 10.12 2.93
C PRO A 46 -20.96 8.61 3.13
N VAL A 47 -20.11 7.83 2.46
CA VAL A 47 -20.06 6.38 2.63
C VAL A 47 -19.35 6.04 3.94
N ALA A 48 -20.11 5.58 4.93
CA ALA A 48 -19.56 5.15 6.22
C ALA A 48 -18.93 3.75 6.14
N TRP A 49 -17.98 3.48 7.04
CA TRP A 49 -17.42 2.15 7.25
C TRP A 49 -18.46 1.22 7.92
N PRO A 50 -18.78 0.06 7.32
CA PRO A 50 -19.71 -0.89 7.91
C PRO A 50 -19.03 -1.59 9.09
N THR A 51 -19.40 -1.20 10.30
CA THR A 51 -18.74 -1.68 11.52
C THR A 51 -19.66 -2.47 12.42
N TRP A 52 -19.09 -3.44 13.13
CA TRP A 52 -19.73 -4.22 14.16
C TRP A 52 -18.82 -4.27 15.40
N ALA A 53 -19.34 -3.85 16.56
CA ALA A 53 -18.61 -3.94 17.82
C ALA A 53 -18.93 -5.27 18.51
N ALA A 54 -17.91 -6.09 18.75
CA ALA A 54 -18.01 -7.38 19.41
C ALA A 54 -16.74 -7.69 20.21
N ASP A 55 -16.90 -8.28 21.39
CA ASP A 55 -15.80 -8.72 22.26
C ASP A 55 -14.74 -7.63 22.53
N GLY A 56 -15.20 -6.38 22.66
CA GLY A 56 -14.33 -5.23 22.92
C GLY A 56 -13.52 -4.74 21.71
N ARG A 57 -13.79 -5.26 20.51
CA ARG A 57 -13.16 -4.83 19.26
C ARG A 57 -14.19 -4.32 18.25
N THR A 58 -13.80 -3.32 17.48
CA THR A 58 -14.53 -2.92 16.27
C THR A 58 -14.07 -3.76 15.07
N TRP A 59 -15.03 -4.36 14.39
CA TRP A 59 -14.82 -5.16 13.18
C TRP A 59 -15.40 -4.42 11.98
N LEU A 60 -14.59 -4.21 10.95
CA LEU A 60 -15.08 -3.82 9.64
C LEU A 60 -15.69 -5.05 8.97
N VAL A 61 -16.92 -4.95 8.47
CA VAL A 61 -17.65 -6.08 7.90
C VAL A 61 -17.58 -6.04 6.37
N ALA A 62 -17.13 -7.15 5.79
CA ALA A 62 -16.94 -7.32 4.36
C ALA A 62 -17.45 -8.69 3.92
N TYR A 63 -17.88 -8.82 2.66
CA TYR A 63 -18.41 -10.07 2.12
C TYR A 63 -17.72 -10.43 0.81
N THR A 64 -17.49 -11.71 0.58
CA THR A 64 -16.77 -12.21 -0.61
C THR A 64 -17.58 -12.12 -1.91
N SER A 65 -18.87 -11.78 -1.81
CA SER A 65 -19.73 -11.56 -2.97
C SER A 65 -20.99 -10.76 -2.59
N GLU A 66 -21.68 -10.21 -3.60
CA GLU A 66 -23.03 -9.67 -3.43
C GLU A 66 -23.99 -10.73 -2.88
N ALA A 67 -23.91 -11.97 -3.37
CA ALA A 67 -24.80 -13.04 -2.93
C ALA A 67 -24.62 -13.35 -1.44
N ALA A 68 -23.38 -13.36 -0.95
CA ALA A 68 -23.05 -13.52 0.47
C ALA A 68 -23.58 -12.33 1.30
N LEU A 69 -23.32 -11.10 0.86
CA LEU A 69 -23.84 -9.89 1.50
C LEU A 69 -25.37 -9.90 1.64
N LEU A 70 -26.09 -10.23 0.57
CA LEU A 70 -27.56 -10.29 0.58
C LEU A 70 -28.09 -11.41 1.49
N ALA A 71 -27.41 -12.55 1.52
CA ALA A 71 -27.76 -13.67 2.40
C ALA A 71 -27.59 -13.30 3.89
N ALA A 72 -26.49 -12.65 4.25
CA ALA A 72 -26.22 -12.21 5.62
C ALA A 72 -27.10 -11.03 6.05
N GLY A 73 -27.41 -10.11 5.13
CA GLY A 73 -28.18 -8.90 5.41
C GLY A 73 -29.68 -9.12 5.61
N ALA A 74 -30.19 -10.34 5.47
CA ALA A 74 -31.61 -10.71 5.66
C ALA A 74 -32.61 -9.75 4.97
N GLY A 75 -32.25 -9.20 3.80
CA GLY A 75 -33.06 -8.26 3.02
C GLY A 75 -33.03 -6.79 3.46
N ALA A 76 -32.30 -6.46 4.53
CA ALA A 76 -32.07 -5.08 4.97
C ALA A 76 -31.01 -4.35 4.13
N VAL A 77 -30.05 -5.09 3.59
CA VAL A 77 -28.99 -4.56 2.72
C VAL A 77 -29.46 -4.55 1.28
N ARG A 78 -29.39 -3.39 0.62
CA ARG A 78 -29.78 -3.20 -0.79
C ARG A 78 -28.72 -2.53 -1.64
N HIS A 79 -27.74 -1.90 -1.00
CA HIS A 79 -26.66 -1.18 -1.65
C HIS A 79 -25.34 -1.61 -1.04
N TYR A 80 -24.33 -1.73 -1.89
CA TYR A 80 -22.97 -2.06 -1.51
C TYR A 80 -21.98 -1.34 -2.42
N ARG A 81 -20.73 -1.27 -1.97
CA ARG A 81 -19.57 -0.94 -2.81
C ARG A 81 -18.64 -2.13 -2.87
N VAL A 82 -17.88 -2.22 -3.95
CA VAL A 82 -16.85 -3.24 -4.13
C VAL A 82 -15.49 -2.59 -3.90
N VAL A 83 -14.63 -3.23 -3.10
CA VAL A 83 -13.32 -2.73 -2.71
C VAL A 83 -12.37 -3.93 -2.55
N SER A 84 -11.16 -3.84 -3.08
CA SER A 84 -10.10 -4.84 -2.85
C SER A 84 -9.53 -4.75 -1.43
N LEU A 85 -8.80 -5.77 -0.98
CA LEU A 85 -8.14 -5.73 0.34
C LEU A 85 -7.14 -4.57 0.46
N THR A 86 -6.41 -4.27 -0.62
CA THR A 86 -5.39 -3.21 -0.64
C THR A 86 -6.01 -1.82 -0.57
N GLU A 87 -7.06 -1.55 -1.34
CA GLU A 87 -7.81 -0.29 -1.27
C GLU A 87 -8.43 -0.10 0.12
N LEU A 88 -8.94 -1.19 0.70
CA LEU A 88 -9.48 -1.18 2.04
C LEU A 88 -8.42 -0.79 3.08
N ALA A 89 -7.21 -1.34 2.97
CA ALA A 89 -6.07 -1.01 3.84
C ALA A 89 -5.54 0.42 3.62
N ALA A 90 -5.59 0.95 2.39
CA ALA A 90 -5.15 2.31 2.06
C ALA A 90 -6.01 3.38 2.78
N GLY A 91 -7.30 3.09 2.98
CA GLY A 91 -8.24 3.95 3.70
C GLY A 91 -8.53 3.49 5.13
N TRP A 92 -7.72 2.60 5.71
CA TRP A 92 -8.07 1.92 6.96
C TRP A 92 -8.30 2.93 8.10
N PRO A 93 -9.51 2.99 8.68
CA PRO A 93 -9.90 4.11 9.54
C PRO A 93 -9.19 4.12 10.90
N ASP A 94 -8.79 2.94 11.39
CA ASP A 94 -8.21 2.77 12.70
C ASP A 94 -7.40 1.46 12.74
N PRO A 95 -6.08 1.51 12.99
CA PRO A 95 -5.21 0.32 12.99
C PRO A 95 -5.58 -0.71 14.07
N ARG A 96 -6.50 -0.38 14.99
CA ARG A 96 -6.99 -1.28 16.05
C ARG A 96 -8.17 -2.14 15.61
N TRP A 97 -8.79 -1.84 14.47
CA TRP A 97 -9.97 -2.55 13.98
C TRP A 97 -9.60 -3.83 13.23
N GLY A 98 -10.38 -4.89 13.42
CA GLY A 98 -10.25 -6.15 12.68
C GLY A 98 -11.11 -6.16 11.42
N LEU A 99 -10.90 -7.15 10.54
CA LEU A 99 -11.76 -7.43 9.38
C LEU A 99 -12.58 -8.69 9.64
N ALA A 100 -13.91 -8.58 9.58
CA ALA A 100 -14.83 -9.70 9.62
C ALA A 100 -15.34 -9.98 8.20
N VAL A 101 -14.80 -11.03 7.57
CA VAL A 101 -15.22 -11.50 6.26
C VAL A 101 -16.34 -12.51 6.41
N ASN A 102 -17.45 -12.31 5.70
CA ASN A 102 -18.62 -13.17 5.70
C ASN A 102 -19.22 -13.38 7.10
N ALA A 103 -19.22 -12.34 7.93
CA ALA A 103 -19.80 -12.38 9.27
C ALA A 103 -21.26 -12.88 9.22
N GLY A 104 -21.58 -13.91 9.99
CA GLY A 104 -22.91 -14.55 10.01
C GLY A 104 -23.14 -15.61 8.93
N LEU A 105 -22.13 -15.96 8.14
CA LEU A 105 -22.15 -17.06 7.17
C LEU A 105 -21.08 -18.12 7.53
N GLU A 106 -21.09 -19.25 6.80
CA GLU A 106 -20.07 -20.30 6.91
C GLU A 106 -19.44 -20.54 5.53
N PRO A 107 -18.10 -20.42 5.38
CA PRO A 107 -17.14 -20.00 6.41
C PRO A 107 -17.13 -18.48 6.66
N ALA A 108 -16.93 -18.09 7.91
CA ALA A 108 -16.60 -16.72 8.31
C ALA A 108 -15.13 -16.62 8.73
N PHE A 109 -14.48 -15.50 8.42
CA PHE A 109 -13.10 -15.24 8.82
C PHE A 109 -12.99 -13.94 9.61
N PHE A 110 -12.31 -14.01 10.74
CA PHE A 110 -12.05 -12.87 11.62
C PHE A 110 -10.55 -12.59 11.61
N LEU A 111 -10.14 -11.59 10.83
CA LEU A 111 -8.75 -11.23 10.66
C LEU A 111 -8.38 -10.12 11.64
N GLU A 112 -7.39 -10.42 12.48
CA GLU A 112 -6.75 -9.45 13.35
C GLU A 112 -6.12 -8.29 12.54
N PRO A 113 -6.01 -7.07 13.10
CA PRO A 113 -5.52 -5.91 12.35
C PRO A 113 -4.15 -6.15 11.71
N GLY A 114 -3.20 -6.78 12.42
CA GLY A 114 -1.90 -7.11 11.85
C GLY A 114 -1.96 -8.13 10.71
N THR A 115 -2.94 -9.05 10.75
CA THR A 115 -3.17 -10.00 9.65
C THR A 115 -3.72 -9.27 8.43
N VAL A 116 -4.63 -8.30 8.62
CA VAL A 116 -5.11 -7.43 7.53
C VAL A 116 -3.94 -6.68 6.90
N ALA A 117 -3.09 -6.03 7.70
CA ALA A 117 -1.94 -5.27 7.19
C ALA A 117 -1.00 -6.11 6.34
N ARG A 118 -0.63 -7.31 6.81
CA ARG A 118 0.29 -8.22 6.11
C ARG A 118 -0.31 -8.89 4.88
N LEU A 119 -1.63 -9.07 4.85
CA LEU A 119 -2.31 -9.62 3.66
C LEU A 119 -2.52 -8.55 2.60
N ALA A 120 -2.89 -7.33 3.00
CA ALA A 120 -3.10 -6.21 2.09
C ALA A 120 -1.80 -5.74 1.44
N VAL A 121 -0.72 -5.67 2.23
CA VAL A 121 0.58 -5.20 1.77
C VAL A 121 1.63 -6.26 2.06
N PRO A 122 1.98 -7.10 1.08
CA PRO A 122 3.03 -8.10 1.22
C PRO A 122 4.40 -7.44 1.33
N THR A 123 5.36 -8.15 1.90
CA THR A 123 6.77 -7.71 1.88
C THR A 123 7.39 -7.91 0.49
N LEU A 124 8.45 -7.16 0.18
CA LEU A 124 9.21 -7.36 -1.06
C LEU A 124 9.70 -8.80 -1.23
N GLN A 125 10.05 -9.47 -0.13
CA GLN A 125 10.46 -10.87 -0.16
C GLN A 125 9.32 -11.80 -0.60
N GLN A 126 8.09 -11.55 -0.14
CA GLN A 126 6.93 -12.34 -0.53
C GLN A 126 6.57 -12.11 -1.99
N ASP A 127 6.57 -10.86 -2.45
CA ASP A 127 6.27 -10.55 -3.85
C ASP A 127 7.32 -11.12 -4.81
N HIS A 128 8.60 -11.03 -4.45
CA HIS A 128 9.68 -11.63 -5.23
C HIS A 128 9.55 -13.16 -5.35
N ALA A 129 9.04 -13.83 -4.31
CA ALA A 129 8.82 -15.27 -4.34
C ALA A 129 7.72 -15.69 -5.34
N VAL A 130 6.73 -14.81 -5.57
CA VAL A 130 5.63 -15.04 -6.53
C VAL A 130 6.06 -14.67 -7.96
N ALA A 131 6.71 -13.51 -8.12
CA ALA A 131 7.15 -12.99 -9.41
C ALA A 131 8.64 -12.59 -9.35
N PRO A 132 9.54 -13.50 -9.72
CA PRO A 132 10.98 -13.24 -9.68
C PRO A 132 11.37 -12.06 -10.59
N GLY A 133 11.93 -11.02 -9.99
CA GLY A 133 12.43 -9.82 -10.64
C GLY A 133 13.11 -8.92 -9.61
N VAL A 134 13.94 -7.98 -10.04
CA VAL A 134 14.56 -7.01 -9.11
C VAL A 134 13.59 -5.85 -8.92
N PRO A 135 12.97 -5.68 -7.74
CA PRO A 135 12.06 -4.57 -7.49
C PRO A 135 12.84 -3.26 -7.58
N ILE A 136 12.27 -2.25 -8.24
CA ILE A 136 12.81 -0.90 -8.24
C ILE A 136 12.02 -0.11 -7.20
N VAL A 137 12.73 0.47 -6.25
CA VAL A 137 12.17 1.44 -5.31
C VAL A 137 12.62 2.84 -5.69
N GLN A 138 11.84 3.83 -5.27
CA GLN A 138 12.14 5.22 -5.55
C GLN A 138 11.77 6.15 -4.41
N LYS A 139 12.37 7.33 -4.41
CA LYS A 139 12.14 8.40 -3.44
C LYS A 139 12.16 9.73 -4.17
N LEU A 140 11.16 10.59 -3.92
CA LEU A 140 11.22 11.95 -4.42
C LEU A 140 12.29 12.73 -3.66
N LEU A 141 13.05 13.53 -4.40
CA LEU A 141 14.12 14.35 -3.86
C LEU A 141 13.67 15.81 -3.83
N ARG A 142 13.77 16.43 -2.66
CA ARG A 142 13.69 17.88 -2.58
C ARG A 142 14.91 18.47 -3.28
N PRO A 143 14.78 19.61 -3.97
CA PRO A 143 15.91 20.24 -4.65
C PRO A 143 17.14 20.46 -3.74
N ALA A 144 16.90 20.76 -2.46
CA ALA A 144 17.94 20.96 -1.46
C ALA A 144 18.73 19.67 -1.09
N ASP A 145 18.10 18.50 -1.21
CA ASP A 145 18.72 17.22 -0.81
C ASP A 145 19.60 16.63 -1.92
N ILE A 146 19.47 17.11 -3.17
CA ILE A 146 20.21 16.58 -4.32
C ILE A 146 21.72 16.77 -4.13
N GLN A 147 22.14 17.95 -3.66
CA GLN A 147 23.56 18.24 -3.50
C GLN A 147 24.20 17.28 -2.49
N ALA A 148 23.52 17.00 -1.37
CA ALA A 148 24.02 16.07 -0.36
C ALA A 148 24.17 14.63 -0.89
N LEU A 149 23.39 14.23 -1.89
CA LEU A 149 23.57 12.95 -2.57
C LEU A 149 24.78 12.95 -3.52
N LEU A 150 25.04 14.09 -4.18
CA LEU A 150 26.11 14.25 -5.17
C LEU A 150 27.49 14.48 -4.54
N ASP A 151 27.54 14.92 -3.28
CA ASP A 151 28.78 15.13 -2.54
C ASP A 151 29.59 13.82 -2.40
N ASP A 152 30.91 13.94 -2.23
CA ASP A 152 31.82 12.79 -2.18
C ASP A 152 31.51 11.87 -0.98
N GLY A 153 31.36 10.57 -1.26
CA GLY A 153 31.12 9.55 -0.23
C GLY A 153 30.26 8.38 -0.75
N GLU A 154 30.05 7.39 0.11
CA GLU A 154 29.08 6.31 -0.15
C GLU A 154 27.67 6.86 0.12
N PRO A 155 26.84 7.09 -0.91
CA PRO A 155 25.57 7.75 -0.74
C PRO A 155 24.58 6.81 -0.05
N ARG A 156 23.86 7.36 0.93
CA ARG A 156 22.92 6.63 1.77
C ARG A 156 21.54 7.27 1.72
N VAL A 157 20.52 6.43 1.80
CA VAL A 157 19.11 6.85 1.81
C VAL A 157 18.42 6.39 3.10
N SER A 158 17.65 7.31 3.68
CA SER A 158 16.85 7.09 4.89
C SER A 158 15.44 7.66 4.69
N GLY A 159 14.50 7.24 5.53
CA GLY A 159 13.10 7.66 5.51
C GLY A 159 12.26 6.85 4.54
N TYR A 160 11.16 7.42 4.07
CA TYR A 160 10.22 6.73 3.20
C TYR A 160 10.71 6.66 1.75
N CYS A 161 10.45 5.52 1.13
CA CYS A 161 10.55 5.26 -0.32
C CYS A 161 9.41 4.32 -0.73
N HIS A 162 9.11 4.24 -2.02
CA HIS A 162 7.98 3.47 -2.54
C HIS A 162 8.34 2.61 -3.73
N HIS A 163 7.53 1.61 -4.03
CA HIS A 163 7.74 0.74 -5.17
C HIS A 163 7.46 1.50 -6.48
N ALA A 164 8.43 1.55 -7.40
CA ALA A 164 8.35 2.39 -8.60
C ALA A 164 7.22 1.97 -9.56
N LEU A 165 6.84 0.69 -9.57
CA LEU A 165 5.73 0.20 -10.39
C LEU A 165 4.37 0.76 -9.93
N ASP A 166 4.21 1.02 -8.63
CA ASP A 166 2.93 1.44 -8.04
C ASP A 166 2.55 2.87 -8.41
N VAL A 167 3.49 3.60 -9.02
CA VAL A 167 3.27 4.98 -9.50
C VAL A 167 3.70 5.15 -10.97
N ALA A 168 3.98 4.05 -11.67
CA ALA A 168 4.45 4.11 -13.06
C ALA A 168 3.40 4.72 -14.01
N HIS A 169 2.13 4.68 -13.65
CA HIS A 169 1.03 5.30 -14.39
C HIS A 169 0.92 6.82 -14.17
N ILE A 170 1.60 7.37 -13.16
CA ILE A 170 1.54 8.80 -12.82
C ILE A 170 2.66 9.56 -13.55
N ALA A 171 2.33 10.13 -14.70
CA ALA A 171 3.29 10.90 -15.51
C ALA A 171 3.29 12.40 -15.20
N THR A 172 2.40 12.89 -14.34
CA THR A 172 2.30 14.33 -14.01
C THR A 172 3.02 14.61 -12.69
N PRO A 173 4.06 15.48 -12.65
CA PRO A 173 4.84 15.75 -11.44
C PRO A 173 4.01 16.15 -10.21
N ALA A 174 3.06 17.08 -10.39
CA ALA A 174 2.22 17.55 -9.29
C ALA A 174 1.28 16.46 -8.76
N VAL A 175 0.76 15.60 -9.63
CA VAL A 175 -0.08 14.46 -9.23
C VAL A 175 0.77 13.41 -8.50
N LEU A 176 2.02 13.20 -8.90
CA LEU A 176 2.92 12.28 -8.20
C LEU A 176 3.28 12.80 -6.80
N ALA A 177 3.56 14.10 -6.67
CA ALA A 177 3.85 14.74 -5.38
C ALA A 177 2.64 14.64 -4.43
N ASP A 178 1.46 15.01 -4.90
CA ASP A 178 0.20 14.93 -4.16
C ASP A 178 -0.15 13.48 -3.76
N ALA A 179 -0.02 12.53 -4.70
CA ALA A 179 -0.26 11.12 -4.44
C ALA A 179 0.61 10.56 -3.30
N LEU A 180 1.80 11.13 -3.09
CA LEU A 180 2.76 10.75 -2.04
C LEU A 180 2.69 11.64 -0.80
N GLY A 181 1.84 12.68 -0.78
CA GLY A 181 1.77 13.68 0.29
C GLY A 181 3.05 14.50 0.44
N GLN A 182 3.76 14.77 -0.66
CA GLN A 182 5.10 15.39 -0.68
C GLN A 182 5.14 16.64 -1.57
N ASP A 183 4.40 17.69 -1.23
CA ASP A 183 4.29 18.88 -2.08
C ASP A 183 5.58 19.70 -2.19
N ASP A 184 6.48 19.61 -1.21
CA ASP A 184 7.72 20.39 -1.13
C ASP A 184 8.84 19.89 -2.07
N VAL A 185 8.59 18.82 -2.83
CA VAL A 185 9.54 18.22 -3.79
C VAL A 185 9.47 18.84 -5.20
N LEU A 186 8.42 19.62 -5.48
CA LEU A 186 8.28 20.30 -6.77
C LEU A 186 9.35 21.38 -6.93
N THR A 187 9.98 21.41 -8.10
CA THR A 187 10.89 22.51 -8.47
C THR A 187 10.11 23.75 -8.89
N ASP A 188 10.77 24.91 -8.95
CA ASP A 188 10.20 26.15 -9.50
C ASP A 188 9.72 26.00 -10.97
N ARG A 189 10.19 24.96 -11.68
CA ARG A 189 9.78 24.65 -13.06
C ARG A 189 8.63 23.64 -13.12
N GLY A 190 8.12 23.18 -11.98
CA GLY A 190 7.05 22.20 -11.88
C GLY A 190 7.48 20.76 -12.18
N SER A 191 8.77 20.47 -12.34
CA SER A 191 9.30 19.10 -12.42
C SER A 191 9.60 18.54 -11.02
N VAL A 192 9.74 17.22 -10.92
CA VAL A 192 10.21 16.52 -9.70
C VAL A 192 11.46 15.71 -10.00
N ASN A 193 12.39 15.68 -9.03
CA ASN A 193 13.56 14.81 -9.09
C ASN A 193 13.28 13.53 -8.27
N ILE A 194 13.69 12.39 -8.81
CA ILE A 194 13.38 11.07 -8.30
C ILE A 194 14.69 10.30 -8.21
N LEU A 195 15.02 9.82 -7.00
CA LEU A 195 16.05 8.81 -6.80
C LEU A 195 15.42 7.43 -7.05
N ARG A 196 15.98 6.63 -7.95
CA ARG A 196 15.54 5.26 -8.25
C ARG A 196 16.69 4.28 -8.06
N TRP A 197 16.42 3.14 -7.44
CA TRP A 197 17.44 2.11 -7.27
C TRP A 197 16.83 0.70 -7.16
N PRO A 198 17.56 -0.35 -7.56
CA PRO A 198 17.16 -1.72 -7.30
C PRO A 198 17.17 -2.02 -5.80
N ALA A 199 16.10 -2.60 -5.27
CA ALA A 199 16.04 -3.05 -3.89
C ALA A 199 16.91 -4.31 -3.70
N ILE A 200 18.06 -4.16 -3.05
CA ILE A 200 18.99 -5.26 -2.75
C ILE A 200 19.00 -5.52 -1.24
N GLY A 201 18.78 -6.78 -0.84
CA GLY A 201 18.63 -7.16 0.56
C GLY A 201 17.28 -6.70 1.10
N PHE A 202 16.22 -7.47 0.86
CA PHE A 202 14.83 -7.05 1.12
C PHE A 202 14.53 -6.70 2.59
N ASP A 203 15.28 -7.24 3.55
CA ASP A 203 15.16 -6.88 4.97
C ASP A 203 15.49 -5.41 5.27
N LEU A 204 16.20 -4.73 4.35
CA LEU A 204 16.51 -3.30 4.44
C LEU A 204 15.33 -2.40 4.06
N TYR A 205 14.25 -2.97 3.51
CA TYR A 205 13.06 -2.26 3.06
C TYR A 205 11.82 -2.75 3.83
N PRO A 206 11.81 -2.64 5.17
CA PRO A 206 10.67 -3.09 5.95
C PRO A 206 9.43 -2.24 5.63
N THR A 207 8.31 -2.93 5.44
CA THR A 207 7.00 -2.30 5.39
C THR A 207 6.72 -1.61 6.74
N PRO A 208 6.32 -0.33 6.75
CA PRO A 208 6.13 0.45 7.97
C PRO A 208 4.77 0.14 8.61
N TYR A 209 4.57 -1.08 9.10
CA TYR A 209 3.41 -1.38 9.92
C TYR A 209 3.49 -0.63 11.25
N GLY A 210 2.41 0.04 11.64
CA GLY A 210 2.44 0.95 12.78
C GLY A 210 1.12 1.61 13.12
N GLY A 211 1.21 2.75 13.79
CA GLY A 211 0.09 3.66 14.04
C GLY A 211 0.59 5.02 14.51
N THR A 212 -0.32 5.90 14.89
CA THR A 212 0.03 7.23 15.43
C THR A 212 0.34 7.23 16.93
N ASP A 213 0.20 6.07 17.57
CA ASP A 213 0.46 5.85 18.98
C ASP A 213 0.95 4.40 19.20
N GLU A 214 1.41 4.09 20.42
CA GLU A 214 1.89 2.76 20.77
C GLU A 214 0.82 1.67 20.67
N GLU A 215 -0.46 2.03 20.84
CA GLU A 215 -1.56 1.08 20.80
C GLU A 215 -1.86 0.64 19.36
N GLY A 216 -1.96 1.59 18.44
CA GLY A 216 -2.10 1.34 17.01
C GLY A 216 -0.93 0.55 16.45
N MET A 217 0.31 0.93 16.81
CA MET A 217 1.50 0.16 16.43
C MET A 217 1.41 -1.29 16.92
N ARG A 218 1.04 -1.52 18.19
CA ARG A 218 0.90 -2.88 18.73
C ARG A 218 -0.24 -3.65 18.08
N ALA A 219 -1.35 -3.00 17.73
CA ALA A 219 -2.52 -3.66 17.15
C ALA A 219 -2.21 -4.31 15.79
N VAL A 220 -1.36 -3.69 14.98
CA VAL A 220 -0.89 -4.27 13.71
C VAL A 220 0.35 -5.16 13.86
N ALA A 221 0.83 -5.37 15.09
CA ALA A 221 2.12 -5.98 15.40
C ALA A 221 3.27 -5.32 14.62
N GLY A 222 3.21 -3.98 14.55
CA GLY A 222 4.14 -3.12 13.84
C GLY A 222 5.29 -2.64 14.72
N TRP A 223 6.07 -1.72 14.15
CA TRP A 223 7.28 -1.16 14.75
C TRP A 223 7.42 0.35 14.55
N VAL A 224 6.52 0.96 13.77
CA VAL A 224 6.54 2.39 13.44
C VAL A 224 5.49 3.14 14.25
N ILE A 225 5.90 4.27 14.83
CA ILE A 225 5.00 5.31 15.33
C ILE A 225 5.34 6.58 14.56
N GLU A 226 4.33 7.22 13.97
CA GLU A 226 4.49 8.46 13.20
C GLU A 226 3.28 9.38 13.36
N GLU A 227 3.45 10.64 13.01
CA GLU A 227 2.38 11.63 13.06
C GLU A 227 1.31 11.40 11.96
N PRO A 228 0.07 11.87 12.18
CA PRO A 228 -0.93 11.93 11.12
C PRO A 228 -0.39 12.65 9.87
N PRO A 229 -0.77 12.21 8.65
CA PRO A 229 -1.84 11.27 8.32
C PRO A 229 -1.41 9.79 8.26
N PHE A 230 -0.34 9.37 8.95
CA PHE A 230 0.13 7.98 8.92
C PHE A 230 -0.94 6.96 9.35
N ILE A 231 -1.25 5.99 8.48
CA ILE A 231 -2.23 4.92 8.73
C ILE A 231 -1.57 3.67 9.32
N GLY A 232 -0.32 3.38 8.95
CA GLY A 232 0.44 2.26 9.50
C GLY A 232 0.09 0.90 8.93
N MET A 233 -0.51 0.85 7.74
CA MET A 233 -0.85 -0.39 7.03
C MET A 233 0.14 -0.73 5.89
N GLY A 234 1.23 0.04 5.73
CA GLY A 234 2.24 -0.18 4.69
C GLY A 234 1.95 0.51 3.35
N LEU A 235 0.96 1.40 3.32
CA LEU A 235 0.57 2.19 2.15
C LEU A 235 0.68 3.66 2.50
N VAL A 236 1.00 4.47 1.47
CA VAL A 236 0.83 5.92 1.54
C VAL A 236 -0.64 6.23 1.86
N PRO A 237 -0.94 7.19 2.75
CA PRO A 237 -2.31 7.54 3.13
C PRO A 237 -3.01 8.33 2.02
N ASN A 238 -3.36 7.64 0.94
CA ASN A 238 -4.08 8.18 -0.21
C ASN A 238 -5.25 7.26 -0.57
N VAL A 239 -6.45 7.83 -0.68
CA VAL A 239 -7.69 7.07 -0.93
C VAL A 239 -7.88 6.70 -2.40
N ASP A 240 -7.19 7.38 -3.31
CA ASP A 240 -7.32 7.20 -4.76
C ASP A 240 -6.17 6.38 -5.35
N GLN A 241 -5.08 6.20 -4.60
CA GLN A 241 -3.85 5.54 -5.05
C GLN A 241 -3.35 4.52 -4.02
N THR A 242 -3.25 3.27 -4.41
CA THR A 242 -2.63 2.21 -3.59
C THR A 242 -1.12 2.17 -3.84
N ILE A 243 -0.36 2.94 -3.07
CA ILE A 243 1.10 3.05 -3.22
C ILE A 243 1.78 2.42 -2.01
N ARG A 244 2.55 1.35 -2.23
CA ARG A 244 3.30 0.69 -1.15
C ARG A 244 4.49 1.53 -0.74
N GLU A 245 4.67 1.66 0.56
CA GLU A 245 5.79 2.37 1.16
C GLU A 245 6.70 1.45 1.98
N TYR A 246 7.97 1.83 2.05
CA TYR A 246 9.01 1.20 2.86
C TYR A 246 9.71 2.29 3.65
N LYS A 247 10.06 2.00 4.90
CA LYS A 247 10.83 2.92 5.75
C LYS A 247 12.25 2.42 5.91
N VAL A 248 13.17 3.03 5.20
CA VAL A 248 14.58 2.63 5.14
C VAL A 248 15.43 3.46 6.11
N ALA A 249 16.51 2.87 6.61
CA ALA A 249 17.44 3.54 7.52
C ALA A 249 18.89 3.34 7.06
N GLY A 250 19.46 4.38 6.44
CA GLY A 250 20.87 4.42 6.06
C GLY A 250 21.28 3.41 4.98
N VAL A 251 20.36 3.02 4.10
CA VAL A 251 20.61 2.08 3.01
C VAL A 251 21.64 2.66 2.05
N VAL A 252 22.72 1.93 1.82
CA VAL A 252 23.73 2.30 0.81
C VAL A 252 23.12 2.13 -0.58
N LEU A 253 23.26 3.15 -1.43
CA LEU A 253 22.76 3.04 -2.79
C LEU A 253 23.63 2.06 -3.60
N PRO A 254 23.00 1.10 -4.29
CA PRO A 254 23.73 0.15 -5.12
C PRO A 254 24.21 0.79 -6.43
N TYR A 255 25.16 0.12 -7.09
CA TYR A 255 25.54 0.43 -8.46
C TYR A 255 24.31 0.52 -9.37
N GLY A 256 24.27 1.55 -10.22
CA GLY A 256 23.17 1.77 -11.14
C GLY A 256 21.95 2.45 -10.50
N ALA A 257 22.03 2.92 -9.25
CA ALA A 257 21.07 3.90 -8.75
C ALA A 257 21.09 5.15 -9.63
N GLU A 258 19.93 5.77 -9.86
CA GLU A 258 19.78 6.85 -10.82
C GLU A 258 19.04 8.04 -10.18
N ILE A 259 19.47 9.25 -10.56
CA ILE A 259 18.66 10.46 -10.36
C ILE A 259 17.98 10.78 -11.69
N VAL A 260 16.66 10.92 -11.62
CA VAL A 260 15.79 11.06 -12.76
C VAL A 260 14.89 12.27 -12.56
N GLU A 261 14.72 13.09 -13.59
CA GLU A 261 13.76 14.18 -13.60
C GLU A 261 12.49 13.76 -14.34
N LEU A 262 11.33 13.90 -13.70
CA LEU A 262 10.04 13.86 -14.38
C LEU A 262 9.63 15.30 -14.72
N GLY A 263 9.68 15.63 -16.01
CA GLY A 263 9.33 16.96 -16.52
C GLY A 263 7.82 17.21 -16.53
N VAL A 264 7.43 18.48 -16.63
CA VAL A 264 6.02 18.89 -16.82
C VAL A 264 5.39 18.36 -18.12
N ASP A 265 6.22 17.95 -19.07
CA ASP A 265 5.84 17.28 -20.31
C ASP A 265 5.55 15.78 -20.12
N GLY A 266 5.68 15.28 -18.89
CA GLY A 266 5.54 13.86 -18.54
C GLY A 266 6.70 12.98 -19.00
N VAL A 267 7.77 13.58 -19.53
CA VAL A 267 8.94 12.85 -20.00
C VAL A 267 9.95 12.69 -18.88
N THR A 268 10.32 11.45 -18.64
CA THR A 268 11.33 11.06 -17.67
C THR A 268 12.73 11.18 -18.29
N ARG A 269 13.62 11.95 -17.68
CA ARG A 269 14.99 12.18 -18.15
C ARG A 269 16.00 11.80 -17.08
N ARG A 270 16.89 10.87 -17.39
CA ARG A 270 17.96 10.48 -16.47
C ARG A 270 19.00 11.60 -16.40
N ARG A 271 19.32 12.04 -15.18
CA ARG A 271 20.24 13.15 -14.89
C ARG A 271 21.58 12.69 -14.35
N ALA A 272 21.59 11.61 -13.55
CA ALA A 272 22.81 11.03 -13.02
C ALA A 272 22.65 9.52 -12.81
N VAL A 273 23.77 8.81 -12.82
CA VAL A 273 23.86 7.38 -12.45
C VAL A 273 24.99 7.22 -11.44
N TYR A 274 24.74 6.47 -10.38
CA TYR A 274 25.74 6.13 -9.39
C TYR A 274 26.61 4.97 -9.88
N ASP A 275 27.92 5.23 -9.95
CA ASP A 275 28.93 4.23 -10.23
C ASP A 275 29.53 3.77 -8.90
N GLY A 276 29.18 2.55 -8.49
CA GLY A 276 29.65 1.94 -7.25
C GLY A 276 31.16 1.63 -7.25
N ASP A 277 31.76 1.35 -8.40
CA ASP A 277 33.20 1.05 -8.49
C ASP A 277 34.03 2.33 -8.31
N LEU A 278 33.54 3.44 -8.86
CA LEU A 278 34.16 4.77 -8.71
C LEU A 278 33.68 5.50 -7.45
N SER A 279 32.69 4.96 -6.76
CA SER A 279 32.02 5.56 -5.59
C SER A 279 31.61 7.02 -5.83
N ARG A 280 31.04 7.31 -7.01
CA ARG A 280 30.64 8.68 -7.40
C ARG A 280 29.46 8.70 -8.36
N TRP A 281 28.82 9.85 -8.45
CA TRP A 281 27.79 10.10 -9.45
C TRP A 281 28.39 10.50 -10.80
N LEU A 282 27.91 9.87 -11.87
CA LEU A 282 28.18 10.25 -13.24
C LEU A 282 27.01 11.11 -13.74
N LEU A 283 27.25 12.40 -13.92
CA LEU A 283 26.25 13.32 -14.46
C LEU A 283 26.07 13.07 -15.96
N LEU A 284 24.83 13.01 -16.40
CA LEU A 284 24.47 12.84 -17.80
C LEU A 284 24.13 14.20 -18.40
N GLU A 285 24.76 14.52 -19.53
CA GLU A 285 24.42 15.72 -20.28
C GLU A 285 22.97 15.63 -20.77
N ALA A 286 22.25 16.75 -20.69
CA ALA A 286 20.95 16.86 -21.33
C ALA A 286 21.13 16.69 -22.83
N ALA A 287 20.52 15.66 -23.43
CA ALA A 287 20.36 15.63 -24.88
C ALA A 287 19.66 16.94 -25.30
N ARG A 288 20.34 17.72 -26.15
CA ARG A 288 19.84 18.99 -26.69
C ARG A 288 18.52 18.82 -27.43
#